data_AF-A0A946MCP1-F1
#
_entry.id   AF-A0A946MCP1-F1
#
_cell.length_a   1.000
_cell.length_b   1.000
_cell.length_c   1.000
_cell.angle_alpha   90.00
_cell.angle_beta   90.00
_cell.angle_gamma   90.00
#
_symmetry.space_group_name_H-M   'P 1'
#
loop_
_entity.id
_entity.type
_entity.pdbx_description
1 polymer ?
#
loop_
_entity_poly.entity_id
_entity_poly.type
_entity_poly.pdbx_seq_one_letter_code
_entity_poly.pdbx_strand_id
1 'polypeptide(L)'
;YPDGAPRFRMIYVNGGGATNHGKSLELSGRQTLRQFFNAGGSYCGSCAGSFLSGRNVDSSSNRRLGYLHIFPYNTLNTGLKKEQLDHVIPDDSPLLKYRQFGTENRVEGVYHNNGNWMSLEKGEHLEHTEVLAIYDTPGKRPDQGAAIWAYKVKAETGRVVNIGSHPEGVKTGDHLSLTEACFLYSLDGTGVPNIKGKLVAGEMREMLADTTDKTPAFAKIGDGQIHHFSFQVEVCIAKTVIDISTEVDVQLNLYLSQDLSGITTDERAYRVTGAGGNKSLRVRLAPGTWYVAVECANRVRAVKDDSESYYVYDDPQGLLNGVAYSVGLQQRLRRRYLRVVGPVASVK
;
A
#
# COMPACT_ATOMS: atom_id res chain seq x y z
N TYR A 1 1.63 -3.61 -6.02
CA TYR A 1 2.28 -2.58 -5.20
C TYR A 1 2.12 -2.96 -3.76
N PRO A 2 2.98 -2.49 -2.85
CA PRO A 2 4.41 -2.21 -2.96
C PRO A 2 5.23 -3.51 -2.93
N ASP A 3 6.12 -3.83 -3.86
CA ASP A 3 6.02 -3.72 -5.30
C ASP A 3 6.57 -5.00 -6.00
N GLY A 4 6.28 -6.19 -5.48
CA GLY A 4 6.19 -7.38 -6.34
C GLY A 4 4.84 -7.46 -7.08
N ALA A 5 4.50 -6.40 -7.80
CA ALA A 5 3.14 -5.92 -8.10
C ALA A 5 2.24 -6.86 -8.95
N PRO A 6 0.91 -6.88 -8.67
CA PRO A 6 -0.04 -5.94 -9.33
C PRO A 6 -0.83 -4.99 -8.39
N ARG A 7 -1.37 -3.92 -9.02
CA ARG A 7 -2.38 -2.85 -8.74
C ARG A 7 -2.73 -2.32 -7.35
N PHE A 8 -2.87 -3.14 -6.31
CA PHE A 8 -3.61 -2.69 -5.13
C PHE A 8 -2.69 -2.04 -4.10
N ARG A 9 -3.17 -0.99 -3.42
CA ARG A 9 -2.52 -0.40 -2.23
C ARG A 9 -3.07 -0.97 -0.94
N MET A 10 -4.34 -1.35 -0.96
CA MET A 10 -5.07 -1.94 0.15
C MET A 10 -5.95 -3.07 -0.37
N ILE A 11 -6.06 -4.15 0.40
CA ILE A 11 -7.10 -5.18 0.21
C ILE A 11 -8.11 -5.03 1.33
N TYR A 12 -9.37 -4.80 0.95
CA TYR A 12 -10.50 -4.83 1.86
C TYR A 12 -11.20 -6.19 1.82
N VAL A 13 -11.49 -6.77 2.98
CA VAL A 13 -12.30 -7.98 3.11
C VAL A 13 -13.47 -7.69 4.04
N ASN A 14 -14.68 -7.77 3.50
CA ASN A 14 -15.91 -7.55 4.26
C ASN A 14 -16.22 -8.75 5.19
N GLY A 15 -17.29 -8.61 5.97
CA GLY A 15 -17.77 -9.72 6.80
C GLY A 15 -18.40 -10.87 6.02
N GLY A 16 -18.62 -12.00 6.71
CA GLY A 16 -19.01 -13.27 6.09
C GLY A 16 -18.41 -14.49 6.80
N GLY A 17 -17.95 -15.48 6.05
CA GLY A 17 -17.37 -16.71 6.59
C GLY A 17 -15.85 -16.66 6.60
N ALA A 18 -15.22 -16.13 7.65
CA ALA A 18 -13.76 -15.91 7.72
C ALA A 18 -12.94 -17.16 7.35
N THR A 19 -13.31 -18.32 7.92
CA THR A 19 -12.64 -19.60 7.65
C THR A 19 -12.88 -20.06 6.21
N ASN A 20 -14.07 -19.82 5.66
CA ASN A 20 -14.41 -20.22 4.29
C ASN A 20 -13.69 -19.34 3.26
N HIS A 21 -13.67 -18.01 3.45
CA HIS A 21 -12.85 -17.09 2.66
C HIS A 21 -11.39 -17.51 2.68
N GLY A 22 -10.87 -17.79 3.87
CA GLY A 22 -9.49 -18.23 4.05
C GLY A 22 -9.18 -19.54 3.32
N LYS A 23 -10.07 -20.53 3.43
CA LYS A 23 -9.90 -21.85 2.79
C LYS A 23 -10.01 -21.78 1.27
N SER A 24 -10.92 -20.98 0.71
CA SER A 24 -11.09 -20.84 -0.74
C SER A 24 -9.89 -20.22 -1.45
N LEU A 25 -9.04 -19.49 -0.73
CA LEU A 25 -7.76 -18.96 -1.26
C LEU A 25 -6.68 -20.04 -1.43
N GLU A 26 -6.87 -21.23 -0.87
CA GLU A 26 -5.84 -22.26 -0.76
C GLU A 26 -4.54 -21.76 -0.07
N LEU A 27 -3.50 -22.58 -0.02
CA LEU A 27 -2.24 -22.17 0.62
C LEU A 27 -1.53 -21.09 -0.21
N SER A 28 -1.51 -21.25 -1.54
CA SER A 28 -0.86 -20.33 -2.49
C SER A 28 -1.46 -18.93 -2.39
N GLY A 29 -2.79 -18.78 -2.45
CA GLY A 29 -3.43 -17.47 -2.34
C GLY A 29 -3.19 -16.81 -0.99
N ARG A 30 -3.23 -17.57 0.12
CA ARG A 30 -2.87 -17.03 1.45
C ARG A 30 -1.41 -16.59 1.51
N GLN A 31 -0.48 -17.30 0.88
CA GLN A 31 0.93 -16.88 0.78
C GLN A 31 1.07 -15.61 -0.05
N THR A 32 0.36 -15.48 -1.17
CA THR A 32 0.35 -14.26 -1.99
C THR A 32 -0.15 -13.06 -1.18
N LEU A 33 -1.23 -13.18 -0.40
CA LEU A 33 -1.73 -12.09 0.45
C LEU A 33 -0.76 -11.71 1.57
N ARG A 34 -0.08 -12.70 2.19
CA ARG A 34 0.98 -12.43 3.17
C ARG A 34 2.17 -11.72 2.55
N GLN A 35 2.57 -12.13 1.33
CA GLN A 35 3.64 -11.47 0.59
C GLN A 35 3.26 -10.04 0.23
N PHE A 36 2.04 -9.81 -0.25
CA PHE A 36 1.51 -8.48 -0.50
C PHE A 36 1.62 -7.58 0.74
N PHE A 37 1.18 -8.08 1.89
CA PHE A 37 1.28 -7.36 3.16
C PHE A 37 2.73 -7.07 3.57
N ASN A 38 3.58 -8.10 3.55
CA ASN A 38 4.98 -8.00 3.96
C ASN A 38 5.80 -7.08 3.05
N ALA A 39 5.40 -6.94 1.80
CA ALA A 39 6.02 -6.06 0.84
C ALA A 39 5.56 -4.60 0.97
N GLY A 40 4.50 -4.37 1.78
CA GLY A 40 4.00 -3.05 2.21
C GLY A 40 2.52 -2.78 1.90
N GLY A 41 1.79 -3.75 1.34
CA GLY A 41 0.38 -3.59 0.99
C GLY A 41 -0.51 -3.59 2.22
N SER A 42 -1.43 -2.64 2.33
CA SER A 42 -2.29 -2.54 3.52
C SER A 42 -3.48 -3.51 3.48
N TYR A 43 -4.02 -3.81 4.64
CA TYR A 43 -5.19 -4.66 4.80
C TYR A 43 -6.25 -3.92 5.63
N CYS A 44 -7.51 -4.02 5.23
CA CYS A 44 -8.64 -3.60 6.06
C CYS A 44 -9.67 -4.73 6.09
N GLY A 45 -10.17 -5.12 7.26
CA GLY A 45 -11.13 -6.20 7.37
C GLY A 45 -12.27 -5.87 8.32
N SER A 46 -13.52 -6.05 7.90
CA SER A 46 -14.70 -5.94 8.78
C SER A 46 -15.21 -7.31 9.19
N CYS A 47 -15.63 -7.46 10.44
CA CYS A 47 -16.19 -8.67 11.02
C CYS A 47 -15.35 -9.93 10.70
N ALA A 48 -15.79 -10.75 9.75
CA ALA A 48 -15.06 -11.92 9.28
C ALA A 48 -13.72 -11.62 8.61
N GLY A 49 -13.62 -10.51 7.87
CA GLY A 49 -12.35 -10.00 7.37
C GLY A 49 -11.40 -9.66 8.51
N SER A 50 -11.89 -9.02 9.57
CA SER A 50 -11.07 -8.75 10.76
C SER A 50 -10.52 -10.06 11.36
N PHE A 51 -11.36 -11.10 11.53
CA PHE A 51 -10.88 -12.41 11.98
C PHE A 51 -9.83 -13.02 11.05
N LEU A 52 -10.05 -12.97 9.73
CA LEU A 52 -9.19 -13.57 8.71
C LEU A 52 -7.74 -13.10 8.81
N SER A 53 -7.51 -11.85 9.22
CA SER A 53 -6.15 -11.31 9.42
C SER A 53 -5.39 -11.95 10.59
N GLY A 54 -6.09 -12.42 11.62
CA GLY A 54 -5.55 -12.80 12.92
C GLY A 54 -4.92 -14.19 13.00
N ARG A 55 -4.50 -14.56 14.22
CA ARG A 55 -4.04 -15.93 14.53
C ARG A 55 -5.19 -16.90 14.79
N ASN A 56 -6.13 -16.48 15.63
CA ASN A 56 -7.31 -17.23 16.04
C ASN A 56 -8.40 -16.29 16.60
N VAL A 57 -9.54 -16.87 17.02
CA VAL A 57 -10.75 -16.17 17.49
C VAL A 57 -11.08 -16.43 18.97
N ASP A 58 -10.21 -17.19 19.65
CA ASP A 58 -10.34 -17.64 21.02
C ASP A 58 -8.95 -17.69 21.70
N SER A 59 -8.86 -18.30 22.89
CA SER A 59 -7.61 -18.41 23.64
C SER A 59 -6.68 -19.52 23.16
N SER A 60 -7.00 -20.25 22.09
CA SER A 60 -6.16 -21.33 21.57
C SER A 60 -4.81 -20.80 21.07
N SER A 61 -3.73 -21.51 21.41
CA SER A 61 -2.38 -21.22 20.92
C SER A 61 -2.17 -21.66 19.46
N ASN A 62 -3.06 -22.50 18.92
CA ASN A 62 -2.95 -22.99 17.56
C ASN A 62 -3.33 -21.92 16.53
N ARG A 63 -2.55 -21.85 15.44
CA ARG A 63 -2.91 -21.04 14.26
C ARG A 63 -4.14 -21.63 13.59
N ARG A 64 -5.17 -20.81 13.40
CA ARG A 64 -6.40 -21.26 12.75
C ARG A 64 -6.17 -21.47 11.26
N LEU A 65 -6.46 -22.69 10.79
CA LEU A 65 -6.35 -23.02 9.37
C LEU A 65 -7.24 -22.09 8.52
N GLY A 66 -6.65 -21.55 7.45
CA GLY A 66 -7.31 -20.61 6.54
C GLY A 66 -7.03 -19.14 6.85
N TYR A 67 -6.50 -18.79 8.04
CA TYR A 67 -6.23 -17.39 8.36
C TYR A 67 -4.92 -16.88 7.76
N LEU A 68 -4.81 -15.57 7.60
CA LEU A 68 -3.65 -14.89 7.02
C LEU A 68 -2.52 -14.74 8.02
N HIS A 69 -2.81 -14.58 9.31
CA HIS A 69 -1.79 -14.39 10.36
C HIS A 69 -0.88 -13.18 10.10
N ILE A 70 -1.41 -12.14 9.47
CA ILE A 70 -0.73 -10.86 9.25
C ILE A 70 -0.85 -9.96 10.50
N PHE A 71 -1.87 -10.21 11.32
CA PHE A 71 -1.90 -9.86 12.74
C PHE A 71 -1.61 -11.14 13.55
N PRO A 72 -0.44 -11.27 14.21
CA PRO A 72 0.03 -12.56 14.72
C PRO A 72 -0.59 -12.98 16.06
N TYR A 73 -1.60 -12.24 16.54
CA TYR A 73 -2.23 -12.47 17.83
C TYR A 73 -3.68 -12.97 17.69
N ASN A 74 -4.22 -13.49 18.80
CA ASN A 74 -5.60 -13.90 18.85
C ASN A 74 -6.49 -12.67 18.96
N THR A 75 -7.63 -12.75 18.29
CA THR A 75 -8.77 -11.87 18.52
C THR A 75 -9.82 -12.67 19.26
N LEU A 76 -10.80 -12.02 19.88
CA LEU A 76 -11.84 -12.70 20.64
C LEU A 76 -13.18 -12.53 19.94
N ASN A 77 -13.95 -13.61 19.84
CA ASN A 77 -15.32 -13.53 19.37
C ASN A 77 -16.21 -12.85 20.44
N THR A 78 -17.09 -11.94 20.03
CA THR A 78 -18.03 -11.26 20.93
C THR A 78 -19.15 -12.19 21.42
N GLY A 79 -19.56 -13.16 20.61
CA GLY A 79 -20.74 -14.01 20.82
C GLY A 79 -22.08 -13.31 20.55
N LEU A 80 -22.07 -12.01 20.23
CA LEU A 80 -23.26 -11.19 20.02
C LEU A 80 -23.77 -11.32 18.59
N LYS A 81 -25.08 -11.51 18.37
CA LYS A 81 -25.64 -11.77 17.03
C LYS A 81 -26.74 -10.79 16.69
N LYS A 82 -26.62 -10.15 15.51
CA LYS A 82 -27.61 -9.21 14.95
C LYS A 82 -27.94 -8.06 15.91
N GLU A 83 -26.92 -7.48 16.51
CA GLU A 83 -27.06 -6.36 17.44
C GLU A 83 -26.57 -5.07 16.82
N GLN A 84 -26.89 -3.95 17.45
CA GLN A 84 -26.36 -2.64 17.16
C GLN A 84 -25.48 -2.24 18.34
N LEU A 85 -24.20 -1.96 18.10
CA LEU A 85 -23.22 -1.65 19.15
C LEU A 85 -22.65 -0.25 18.90
N ASP A 86 -22.49 0.52 19.97
CA ASP A 86 -21.89 1.84 19.90
C ASP A 86 -20.38 1.73 19.95
N HIS A 87 -19.70 2.58 19.18
CA HIS A 87 -18.25 2.71 19.18
C HIS A 87 -17.89 4.10 19.67
N VAL A 88 -16.89 4.20 20.54
CA VAL A 88 -16.27 5.47 20.94
C VAL A 88 -14.90 5.55 20.31
N ILE A 89 -14.63 6.64 19.59
CA ILE A 89 -13.33 6.95 18.99
C ILE A 89 -12.51 7.74 20.02
N PRO A 90 -11.40 7.21 20.55
CA PRO A 90 -10.56 7.95 21.50
C PRO A 90 -10.08 9.30 20.93
N ASP A 91 -9.87 10.30 21.79
CA ASP A 91 -9.45 11.65 21.38
C ASP A 91 -8.08 11.69 20.70
N ASP A 92 -7.22 10.70 20.99
CA ASP A 92 -5.92 10.52 20.36
C ASP A 92 -5.95 9.58 19.15
N SER A 93 -7.13 9.07 18.77
CA SER A 93 -7.28 8.16 17.65
C SER A 93 -6.89 8.84 16.32
N PRO A 94 -6.04 8.21 15.50
CA PRO A 94 -5.65 8.77 14.21
C PRO A 94 -6.81 8.85 13.20
N LEU A 95 -7.94 8.19 13.47
CA LEU A 95 -9.14 8.31 12.62
C LEU A 95 -9.68 9.74 12.56
N LEU A 96 -9.48 10.53 13.63
CA LEU A 96 -9.95 11.91 13.73
C LEU A 96 -9.23 12.86 12.75
N LYS A 97 -8.12 12.44 12.13
CA LYS A 97 -7.46 13.19 11.04
C LYS A 97 -8.25 13.13 9.73
N TYR A 98 -9.11 12.13 9.56
CA TYR A 98 -9.78 11.84 8.29
C TYR A 98 -11.24 12.25 8.32
N ARG A 99 -11.92 12.03 9.43
CA ARG A 99 -13.35 12.33 9.60
C ARG A 99 -13.64 12.81 11.01
N GLN A 100 -14.75 13.53 11.11
CA GLN A 100 -15.38 13.87 12.38
C GLN A 100 -16.53 12.90 12.61
N PHE A 101 -16.78 12.60 13.88
CA PHE A 101 -17.87 11.75 14.33
C PHE A 101 -18.80 12.59 15.20
N GLY A 102 -19.96 12.04 15.56
CA GLY A 102 -20.93 12.70 16.41
C GLY A 102 -20.38 13.19 17.77
N THR A 103 -21.29 13.67 18.60
CA THR A 103 -20.95 14.19 19.94
C THR A 103 -20.11 13.18 20.72
N GLU A 104 -19.06 13.67 21.38
CA GLU A 104 -18.10 12.83 22.15
C GLU A 104 -17.40 11.76 21.32
N ASN A 105 -17.21 12.00 20.01
CA ASN A 105 -16.54 11.07 19.11
C ASN A 105 -17.22 9.68 19.08
N ARG A 106 -18.53 9.64 19.31
CA ARG A 106 -19.34 8.41 19.33
C ARG A 106 -19.95 8.12 17.97
N VAL A 107 -19.93 6.85 17.59
CA VAL A 107 -20.66 6.30 16.45
C VAL A 107 -21.70 5.30 16.98
N GLU A 108 -22.95 5.72 16.97
CA GLU A 108 -24.05 4.94 17.54
C GLU A 108 -24.54 3.84 16.59
N GLY A 109 -24.92 2.70 17.15
CA GLY A 109 -25.67 1.66 16.47
C GLY A 109 -25.00 1.08 15.22
N VAL A 110 -23.73 0.66 15.35
CA VAL A 110 -23.01 -0.05 14.28
C VAL A 110 -23.44 -1.51 14.26
N TYR A 111 -23.86 -2.02 13.08
CA TYR A 111 -24.36 -3.38 12.97
C TYR A 111 -23.29 -4.41 13.34
N HIS A 112 -23.63 -5.34 14.22
CA HIS A 112 -22.72 -6.35 14.73
C HIS A 112 -23.31 -7.75 14.63
N ASN A 113 -22.55 -8.67 14.06
CA ASN A 113 -22.94 -10.06 13.96
C ASN A 113 -21.76 -11.00 14.14
N ASN A 114 -21.53 -11.38 15.39
CA ASN A 114 -20.55 -12.37 15.82
C ASN A 114 -19.12 -12.00 15.43
N GLY A 115 -18.86 -10.70 15.33
CA GLY A 115 -17.57 -10.14 14.98
C GLY A 115 -16.57 -10.28 16.12
N ASN A 116 -15.45 -9.58 15.98
CA ASN A 116 -14.35 -9.70 16.92
C ASN A 116 -14.08 -8.43 17.71
N TRP A 117 -13.26 -8.60 18.73
CA TRP A 117 -12.68 -7.53 19.52
C TRP A 117 -11.28 -7.95 19.96
N MET A 118 -10.48 -6.98 20.38
CA MET A 118 -9.17 -7.23 20.97
C MET A 118 -9.17 -6.72 22.42
N SER A 119 -8.70 -7.56 23.34
CA SER A 119 -8.57 -7.19 24.75
C SER A 119 -7.53 -6.08 24.92
N LEU A 120 -7.83 -5.12 25.79
CA LEU A 120 -6.90 -4.07 26.20
C LEU A 120 -6.08 -4.44 27.44
N GLU A 121 -6.24 -5.66 27.96
CA GLU A 121 -5.36 -6.20 28.98
C GLU A 121 -3.91 -6.26 28.46
N LYS A 122 -2.95 -5.97 29.34
CA LYS A 122 -1.53 -5.93 29.01
C LYS A 122 -1.07 -7.24 28.35
N GLY A 123 -0.43 -7.13 27.18
CA GLY A 123 0.16 -8.26 26.46
C GLY A 123 0.89 -7.84 25.20
N GLU A 124 1.60 -8.78 24.57
CA GLU A 124 2.36 -8.55 23.32
C GLU A 124 1.46 -8.08 22.16
N HIS A 125 0.17 -8.42 22.19
CA HIS A 125 -0.78 -8.01 21.14
C HIS A 125 -1.01 -6.49 21.08
N LEU A 126 -0.62 -5.77 22.13
CA LEU A 126 -0.64 -4.31 22.16
C LEU A 126 0.64 -3.69 21.58
N GLU A 127 1.71 -4.47 21.39
CA GLU A 127 2.94 -3.97 20.76
C GLU A 127 2.68 -3.68 19.28
N HIS A 128 3.09 -2.50 18.83
CA HIS A 128 2.85 -2.01 17.46
C HIS A 128 1.36 -1.94 17.06
N THR A 129 0.46 -1.94 18.05
CA THR A 129 -0.99 -1.85 17.85
C THR A 129 -1.52 -0.50 18.34
N GLU A 130 -2.36 0.13 17.53
CA GLU A 130 -3.06 1.38 17.87
C GLU A 130 -4.55 1.07 18.02
N VAL A 131 -5.15 1.49 19.15
CA VAL A 131 -6.60 1.38 19.36
C VAL A 131 -7.27 2.54 18.63
N LEU A 132 -8.17 2.23 17.71
CA LEU A 132 -8.84 3.24 16.88
C LEU A 132 -10.26 3.54 17.35
N ALA A 133 -10.93 2.54 17.93
CA ALA A 133 -12.26 2.64 18.50
C ALA A 133 -12.45 1.58 19.59
N ILE A 134 -13.30 1.88 20.58
CA ILE A 134 -13.64 1.01 21.69
C ILE A 134 -15.14 0.69 21.65
N TYR A 135 -15.53 -0.54 21.98
CA TYR A 135 -16.95 -0.86 22.18
C TYR A 135 -17.46 -0.17 23.44
N ASP A 136 -18.55 0.59 23.31
CA ASP A 136 -19.34 1.06 24.45
C ASP A 136 -20.63 0.26 24.52
N THR A 137 -20.59 -0.84 25.24
CA THR A 137 -21.69 -1.80 25.31
C THR A 137 -21.86 -2.35 26.73
N PRO A 138 -22.29 -1.50 27.70
CA PRO A 138 -22.30 -1.86 29.11
C PRO A 138 -22.97 -3.21 29.39
N GLY A 139 -22.31 -4.03 30.20
CA GLY A 139 -22.80 -5.35 30.62
C GLY A 139 -22.63 -6.46 29.58
N LYS A 140 -22.02 -6.18 28.42
CA LYS A 140 -21.66 -7.20 27.42
C LYS A 140 -20.17 -7.49 27.47
N ARG A 141 -19.79 -8.69 27.05
CA ARG A 141 -18.40 -9.15 27.07
C ARG A 141 -17.38 -8.22 26.38
N PRO A 142 -17.64 -7.63 25.20
CA PRO A 142 -16.63 -6.83 24.50
C PRO A 142 -16.54 -5.39 25.00
N ASP A 143 -17.35 -5.00 25.99
CA ASP A 143 -17.37 -3.65 26.54
C ASP A 143 -15.97 -3.19 26.96
N GLN A 144 -15.63 -1.95 26.62
CA GLN A 144 -14.30 -1.36 26.83
C GLN A 144 -13.14 -2.08 26.10
N GLY A 145 -13.43 -3.09 25.27
CA GLY A 145 -12.48 -3.72 24.37
C GLY A 145 -12.31 -2.95 23.06
N ALA A 146 -11.18 -3.14 22.37
CA ALA A 146 -10.98 -2.52 21.07
C ALA A 146 -11.98 -3.07 20.05
N ALA A 147 -12.85 -2.18 19.56
CA ALA A 147 -13.76 -2.43 18.45
C ALA A 147 -13.05 -2.31 17.11
N ILE A 148 -12.10 -1.37 17.02
CA ILE A 148 -11.26 -1.17 15.85
C ILE A 148 -9.82 -0.96 16.31
N TRP A 149 -8.87 -1.62 15.64
CA TRP A 149 -7.44 -1.43 15.91
C TRP A 149 -6.64 -1.49 14.62
N ALA A 150 -5.46 -0.87 14.65
CA ALA A 150 -4.46 -0.98 13.59
C ALA A 150 -3.21 -1.68 14.11
N TYR A 151 -2.52 -2.42 13.23
CA TYR A 151 -1.25 -3.07 13.52
C TYR A 151 -0.25 -2.81 12.40
N LYS A 152 0.97 -2.38 12.76
CA LYS A 152 2.07 -2.15 11.81
C LYS A 152 3.43 -2.26 12.52
N VAL A 153 4.19 -3.30 12.18
CA VAL A 153 5.48 -3.60 12.85
C VAL A 153 6.60 -2.65 12.44
N LYS A 154 6.66 -2.30 11.15
CA LYS A 154 7.74 -1.48 10.59
C LYS A 154 7.26 -0.63 9.41
N ALA A 155 8.08 0.35 9.04
CA ALA A 155 7.76 1.32 8.00
C ALA A 155 7.50 0.65 6.63
N GLU A 156 8.17 -0.46 6.33
CA GLU A 156 8.11 -1.15 5.03
C GLU A 156 6.93 -2.12 4.90
N THR A 157 6.36 -2.61 6.01
CA THR A 157 5.17 -3.49 5.96
C THR A 157 3.88 -2.70 5.81
N GLY A 158 2.82 -3.30 5.29
CA GLY A 158 1.52 -2.63 5.25
C GLY A 158 0.93 -2.42 6.65
N ARG A 159 -0.10 -1.58 6.75
CA ARG A 159 -0.93 -1.47 7.96
C ARG A 159 -2.10 -2.45 7.86
N VAL A 160 -2.35 -3.21 8.92
CA VAL A 160 -3.59 -3.97 9.09
C VAL A 160 -4.55 -3.12 9.88
N VAL A 161 -5.78 -2.92 9.40
CA VAL A 161 -6.88 -2.32 10.17
C VAL A 161 -7.99 -3.35 10.31
N ASN A 162 -8.38 -3.59 11.56
CA ASN A 162 -9.34 -4.59 11.96
C ASN A 162 -10.57 -3.89 12.50
N ILE A 163 -11.73 -4.17 11.92
CA ILE A 163 -13.02 -3.62 12.32
C ILE A 163 -13.89 -4.77 12.82
N GLY A 164 -14.25 -4.74 14.10
CA GLY A 164 -15.01 -5.82 14.73
C GLY A 164 -16.47 -5.91 14.30
N SER A 165 -17.05 -4.81 13.80
CA SER A 165 -18.45 -4.70 13.38
C SER A 165 -18.57 -4.43 11.88
N HIS A 166 -19.77 -4.08 11.41
CA HIS A 166 -20.08 -3.78 10.02
C HIS A 166 -20.50 -2.31 9.84
N PRO A 167 -19.57 -1.35 9.81
CA PRO A 167 -19.89 0.03 9.47
C PRO A 167 -20.17 0.20 7.97
N GLU A 168 -19.81 -0.79 7.12
CA GLU A 168 -20.01 -0.72 5.68
C GLU A 168 -21.48 -0.85 5.26
N GLY A 169 -21.79 -0.42 4.02
CA GLY A 169 -23.13 -0.58 3.41
C GLY A 169 -24.08 0.60 3.67
N VAL A 170 -23.64 1.60 4.44
CA VAL A 170 -24.36 2.85 4.68
C VAL A 170 -23.84 3.95 3.75
N LYS A 171 -24.75 4.80 3.23
CA LYS A 171 -24.43 5.82 2.21
C LYS A 171 -24.20 7.23 2.77
N THR A 172 -24.45 7.46 4.06
CA THR A 172 -24.40 8.77 4.71
C THR A 172 -24.12 8.63 6.20
N GLY A 173 -23.70 9.72 6.86
CA GLY A 173 -23.57 9.79 8.32
C GLY A 173 -22.36 9.05 8.87
N ASP A 174 -22.32 8.88 10.19
CA ASP A 174 -21.12 8.47 10.91
C ASP A 174 -20.63 7.06 10.58
N HIS A 175 -21.52 6.15 10.15
CA HIS A 175 -21.12 4.79 9.71
C HIS A 175 -20.30 4.85 8.41
N LEU A 176 -20.72 5.71 7.47
CA LEU A 176 -19.95 5.98 6.26
C LEU A 176 -18.61 6.63 6.63
N SER A 177 -18.64 7.68 7.47
CA SER A 177 -17.42 8.34 7.96
C SER A 177 -16.45 7.36 8.60
N LEU A 178 -16.95 6.39 9.38
CA LEU A 178 -16.12 5.40 10.07
C LEU A 178 -15.46 4.44 9.08
N THR A 179 -16.21 3.99 8.08
CA THR A 179 -15.68 3.15 6.98
C THR A 179 -14.62 3.91 6.19
N GLU A 180 -14.90 5.15 5.80
CA GLU A 180 -13.97 6.00 5.05
C GLU A 180 -12.70 6.30 5.82
N ALA A 181 -12.82 6.66 7.11
CA ALA A 181 -11.67 6.94 7.97
C ALA A 181 -10.77 5.71 8.11
N CYS A 182 -11.35 4.51 8.29
CA CYS A 182 -10.59 3.28 8.34
C CYS A 182 -9.85 3.00 7.02
N PHE A 183 -10.51 3.20 5.88
CA PHE A 183 -9.90 2.98 4.56
C PHE A 183 -8.77 3.98 4.28
N LEU A 184 -9.01 5.26 4.55
CA LEU A 184 -8.00 6.30 4.39
C LEU A 184 -6.81 6.05 5.32
N TYR A 185 -7.06 5.64 6.57
CA TYR A 185 -6.00 5.28 7.50
C TYR A 185 -5.22 4.04 7.05
N SER A 186 -5.89 3.01 6.53
CA SER A 186 -5.20 1.86 5.92
C SER A 186 -4.35 2.26 4.72
N LEU A 187 -4.86 3.11 3.83
CA LEU A 187 -4.15 3.56 2.62
C LEU A 187 -2.93 4.44 2.93
N ASP A 188 -3.04 5.30 3.94
CA ASP A 188 -1.91 6.07 4.48
C ASP A 188 -0.84 5.15 5.09
N GLY A 189 -1.26 4.01 5.65
CA GLY A 189 -0.39 3.03 6.28
C GLY A 189 0.39 2.11 5.35
N THR A 190 0.32 2.31 4.03
CA THR A 190 1.11 1.52 3.07
C THR A 190 2.60 1.63 3.34
N GLY A 191 3.34 0.57 3.08
CA GLY A 191 4.78 0.52 3.26
C GLY A 191 5.52 1.57 2.44
N VAL A 192 6.67 2.03 2.95
CA VAL A 192 7.58 2.92 2.22
C VAL A 192 7.92 2.29 0.86
N PRO A 193 7.91 3.05 -0.25
CA PRO A 193 8.21 2.50 -1.56
C PRO A 193 9.59 1.85 -1.63
N ASN A 194 9.67 0.67 -2.24
CA ASN A 194 10.96 0.01 -2.49
C ASN A 194 11.68 0.65 -3.67
N ILE A 195 13.00 0.68 -3.58
CA ILE A 195 13.87 1.04 -4.70
C ILE A 195 14.01 -0.20 -5.60
N LYS A 196 13.50 -0.12 -6.84
CA LYS A 196 13.58 -1.17 -7.87
C LYS A 196 15.01 -1.51 -8.29
N GLY A 197 15.90 -0.54 -8.19
CA GLY A 197 17.31 -0.73 -8.51
C GLY A 197 18.11 0.57 -8.53
N LYS A 198 19.42 0.41 -8.74
CA LYS A 198 20.34 1.51 -9.02
C LYS A 198 20.45 1.70 -10.53
N LEU A 199 20.35 2.93 -11.02
CA LEU A 199 20.62 3.26 -12.42
C LEU A 199 22.13 3.47 -12.59
N VAL A 200 22.68 2.92 -13.67
CA VAL A 200 24.08 3.02 -14.04
C VAL A 200 24.20 3.92 -15.26
N ALA A 201 25.14 4.88 -15.23
CA ALA A 201 25.30 5.83 -16.32
C ALA A 201 25.75 5.12 -17.62
N GLY A 202 25.03 5.35 -18.71
CA GLY A 202 25.27 4.71 -20.00
C GLY A 202 24.51 3.40 -20.22
N GLU A 203 23.84 2.88 -19.19
CA GLU A 203 23.02 1.67 -19.29
C GLU A 203 21.53 2.01 -19.34
N MET A 204 20.80 1.19 -20.09
CA MET A 204 19.33 1.21 -20.13
C MET A 204 18.81 0.09 -19.22
N ARG A 205 17.89 0.43 -18.31
CA ARG A 205 17.22 -0.56 -17.48
C ARG A 205 15.85 -0.87 -18.07
N GLU A 206 15.68 -2.12 -18.47
CA GLU A 206 14.43 -2.66 -19.02
C GLU A 206 13.50 -3.19 -17.92
N MET A 207 12.24 -2.75 -17.93
CA MET A 207 11.22 -3.14 -16.96
C MET A 207 10.14 -3.97 -17.66
N LEU A 208 10.47 -5.24 -17.92
CA LEU A 208 9.73 -6.14 -18.79
C LEU A 208 9.11 -7.34 -18.05
N ALA A 209 9.38 -7.52 -16.76
CA ALA A 209 8.98 -8.73 -16.04
C ALA A 209 7.48 -8.71 -15.72
N ASP A 210 6.83 -9.85 -15.97
CA ASP A 210 5.48 -10.13 -15.52
C ASP A 210 5.49 -10.68 -14.09
N THR A 211 4.32 -10.68 -13.43
CA THR A 211 4.18 -11.20 -12.05
C THR A 211 4.63 -12.67 -11.96
N THR A 212 4.50 -13.45 -13.04
CA THR A 212 4.91 -14.86 -13.12
C THR A 212 6.41 -15.08 -13.12
N ASP A 213 7.20 -14.06 -13.48
CA ASP A 213 8.65 -14.18 -13.67
C ASP A 213 9.41 -14.17 -12.35
N LYS A 214 8.74 -13.84 -11.24
CA LYS A 214 9.30 -13.80 -9.88
C LYS A 214 10.53 -12.88 -9.74
N THR A 215 10.63 -11.86 -10.61
CA THR A 215 11.71 -10.86 -10.64
C THR A 215 11.16 -9.45 -10.39
N PRO A 216 10.63 -9.18 -9.19
CA PRO A 216 9.89 -7.94 -8.89
C PRO A 216 10.71 -6.65 -9.13
N ALA A 217 12.04 -6.73 -9.08
CA ALA A 217 12.94 -5.61 -9.37
C ALA A 217 12.88 -5.11 -10.83
N PHE A 218 12.33 -5.91 -11.76
CA PHE A 218 12.20 -5.61 -13.19
C PHE A 218 10.74 -5.59 -13.66
N ALA A 219 9.79 -5.60 -12.72
CA ALA A 219 8.37 -5.67 -13.04
C ALA A 219 7.88 -4.48 -13.87
N LYS A 220 6.96 -4.74 -14.80
CA LYS A 220 6.22 -3.73 -15.57
C LYS A 220 5.45 -2.76 -14.66
N ILE A 221 5.13 -1.56 -15.15
CA ILE A 221 4.42 -0.51 -14.40
C ILE A 221 2.94 -0.43 -14.80
N GLY A 222 2.03 -0.38 -13.85
CA GLY A 222 0.58 -0.41 -14.10
C GLY A 222 -0.21 0.73 -13.46
N ASP A 223 -1.53 0.56 -13.37
CA ASP A 223 -2.50 1.52 -12.81
C ASP A 223 -2.02 2.28 -11.55
N GLY A 224 -1.72 3.58 -11.71
CA GLY A 224 -1.33 4.47 -10.59
C GLY A 224 -0.04 4.14 -9.87
N GLN A 225 0.79 3.30 -10.48
CA GLN A 225 2.03 2.82 -9.91
C GLN A 225 3.16 3.85 -10.04
N ILE A 226 4.03 3.93 -9.03
CA ILE A 226 5.27 4.73 -9.00
C ILE A 226 6.50 3.86 -8.71
N HIS A 227 7.34 3.61 -9.72
CA HIS A 227 8.61 2.90 -9.55
C HIS A 227 9.72 3.86 -9.14
N HIS A 228 10.50 3.47 -8.14
CA HIS A 228 11.60 4.28 -7.62
C HIS A 228 12.95 3.65 -7.97
N PHE A 229 13.90 4.48 -8.39
CA PHE A 229 15.28 4.10 -8.65
C PHE A 229 16.23 5.07 -7.95
N SER A 230 17.48 4.66 -7.75
CA SER A 230 18.51 5.53 -7.17
C SER A 230 19.74 5.60 -8.06
N PHE A 231 20.51 6.68 -7.95
CA PHE A 231 21.81 6.80 -8.59
C PHE A 231 22.69 7.80 -7.83
N GLN A 232 23.99 7.81 -8.15
CA GLN A 232 24.96 8.73 -7.56
C GLN A 232 25.36 9.82 -8.55
N VAL A 233 25.54 11.04 -8.05
CA VAL A 233 26.10 12.17 -8.80
C VAL A 233 27.43 12.56 -8.16
N GLU A 234 28.52 12.38 -8.91
CA GLU A 234 29.85 12.77 -8.46
C GLU A 234 30.11 14.28 -8.69
N VAL A 235 31.05 14.86 -7.93
CA VAL A 235 31.46 16.29 -8.04
C VAL A 235 31.89 16.67 -9.46
N CYS A 236 32.45 15.73 -10.21
CA CYS A 236 32.93 15.93 -11.57
C CYS A 236 31.81 15.91 -12.62
N ILE A 237 30.56 15.56 -12.27
CA ILE A 237 29.43 15.57 -13.19
C ILE A 237 28.96 17.01 -13.45
N ALA A 238 28.75 17.33 -14.71
CA ALA A 238 28.30 18.64 -15.18
C ALA A 238 26.81 18.66 -15.52
N LYS A 239 26.29 17.52 -15.99
CA LYS A 239 24.94 17.38 -16.52
C LYS A 239 24.49 15.94 -16.38
N THR A 240 23.23 15.78 -15.96
CA THR A 240 22.53 14.51 -15.89
C THR A 240 21.35 14.54 -16.85
N VAL A 241 21.12 13.42 -17.52
CA VAL A 241 19.94 13.18 -18.36
C VAL A 241 19.31 11.87 -17.90
N ILE A 242 18.00 11.90 -17.67
CA ILE A 242 17.18 10.71 -17.43
C ILE A 242 16.21 10.60 -18.60
N ASP A 243 16.17 9.45 -19.24
CA ASP A 243 15.27 9.16 -20.33
C ASP A 243 14.35 7.99 -19.92
N ILE A 244 13.07 8.10 -20.26
CA ILE A 244 12.12 6.99 -20.19
C ILE A 244 11.53 6.75 -21.58
N SER A 245 11.34 5.48 -21.91
CA SER A 245 10.68 5.09 -23.15
C SER A 245 9.74 3.90 -22.98
N THR A 246 8.67 3.90 -23.74
CA THR A 246 7.69 2.81 -23.84
C THR A 246 7.11 2.79 -25.25
N GLU A 247 6.72 1.59 -25.70
CA GLU A 247 6.08 1.38 -27.00
C GLU A 247 4.56 1.45 -26.90
N VAL A 248 4.01 1.47 -25.68
CA VAL A 248 2.57 1.53 -25.44
C VAL A 248 2.16 2.98 -25.20
N ASP A 249 1.01 3.37 -25.72
CA ASP A 249 0.44 4.70 -25.48
C ASP A 249 -0.10 4.82 -24.05
N VAL A 250 0.81 5.08 -23.12
CA VAL A 250 0.51 5.38 -21.71
C VAL A 250 1.19 6.67 -21.30
N GLN A 251 0.58 7.40 -20.38
CA GLN A 251 1.15 8.55 -19.72
C GLN A 251 2.09 8.10 -18.60
N LEU A 252 3.39 8.28 -18.84
CA LEU A 252 4.42 8.15 -17.81
C LEU A 252 4.92 9.53 -17.39
N ASN A 253 4.88 9.80 -16.09
CA ASN A 253 5.46 10.99 -15.49
C ASN A 253 6.83 10.65 -14.89
N LEU A 254 7.77 11.59 -14.98
CA LEU A 254 9.13 11.45 -14.49
C LEU A 254 9.42 12.51 -13.43
N TYR A 255 9.92 12.08 -12.27
CA TYR A 255 10.29 12.94 -11.15
C TYR A 255 11.71 12.62 -10.66
N LEU A 256 12.40 13.63 -10.11
CA LEU A 256 13.77 13.53 -9.65
C LEU A 256 14.00 14.43 -8.43
N SER A 257 14.41 13.84 -7.29
CA SER A 257 14.70 14.53 -6.03
C SER A 257 15.82 13.83 -5.24
N GLN A 258 16.40 14.52 -4.25
CA GLN A 258 17.26 13.90 -3.23
C GLN A 258 16.45 13.34 -2.06
N ASP A 259 15.18 13.73 -1.95
CA ASP A 259 14.25 13.16 -0.99
C ASP A 259 13.43 12.06 -1.68
N LEU A 260 13.52 10.84 -1.15
CA LEU A 260 12.71 9.72 -1.63
C LEU A 260 11.25 9.84 -1.16
N SER A 261 11.03 10.48 0.00
CA SER A 261 9.71 10.60 0.60
C SER A 261 8.87 11.63 -0.17
N GLY A 262 7.71 11.19 -0.67
CA GLY A 262 6.78 12.10 -1.36
C GLY A 262 7.33 12.75 -2.63
N ILE A 263 8.27 12.11 -3.34
CA ILE A 263 8.91 12.66 -4.57
C ILE A 263 7.91 13.15 -5.65
N THR A 264 6.71 12.57 -5.73
CA THR A 264 5.67 12.98 -6.68
C THR A 264 4.85 14.19 -6.22
N THR A 265 4.90 14.51 -4.93
CA THR A 265 4.24 15.66 -4.29
C THR A 265 5.22 16.78 -3.90
N ASP A 266 6.52 16.52 -3.97
CA ASP A 266 7.58 17.49 -3.66
C ASP A 266 7.62 18.59 -4.72
N GLU A 267 7.29 19.82 -4.32
CA GLU A 267 7.34 21.00 -5.20
C GLU A 267 8.76 21.34 -5.67
N ARG A 268 9.79 20.86 -4.95
CA ARG A 268 11.20 21.08 -5.30
C ARG A 268 11.75 20.01 -6.23
N ALA A 269 11.01 18.93 -6.48
CA ALA A 269 11.43 17.89 -7.39
C ALA A 269 11.47 18.41 -8.84
N TYR A 270 12.52 18.03 -9.57
CA TYR A 270 12.51 18.21 -11.02
C TYR A 270 11.50 17.24 -11.62
N ARG A 271 10.65 17.70 -12.55
CA ARG A 271 9.58 16.87 -13.11
C ARG A 271 9.32 17.11 -14.59
N VAL A 272 8.91 16.04 -15.27
CA VAL A 272 8.32 16.08 -16.62
C VAL A 272 7.04 15.26 -16.57
N THR A 273 5.90 15.92 -16.67
CA THR A 273 4.56 15.31 -16.59
C THR A 273 3.76 15.60 -17.86
N GLY A 274 2.54 15.06 -17.94
CA GLY A 274 1.62 15.26 -19.08
C GLY A 274 1.67 14.11 -20.09
N ALA A 275 0.90 14.23 -21.18
CA ALA A 275 0.60 13.12 -22.10
C ALA A 275 1.82 12.38 -22.70
N GLY A 276 1.63 11.09 -23.02
CA GLY A 276 2.63 10.21 -23.62
C GLY A 276 3.63 9.61 -22.63
N GLY A 277 4.30 8.53 -23.05
CA GLY A 277 5.16 7.73 -22.17
C GLY A 277 6.66 8.01 -22.31
N ASN A 278 7.07 8.60 -23.44
CA ASN A 278 8.46 8.92 -23.71
C ASN A 278 8.80 10.30 -23.13
N LYS A 279 9.72 10.37 -22.16
CA LYS A 279 10.14 11.63 -21.52
C LYS A 279 11.65 11.70 -21.38
N SER A 280 12.17 12.92 -21.37
CA SER A 280 13.59 13.21 -21.12
C SER A 280 13.68 14.37 -20.15
N LEU A 281 14.43 14.20 -19.05
CA LEU A 281 14.71 15.24 -18.07
C LEU A 281 16.21 15.55 -18.06
N ARG A 282 16.58 16.81 -18.30
CA ARG A 282 17.98 17.24 -18.46
C ARG A 282 18.32 18.33 -17.45
N VAL A 283 19.11 18.02 -16.44
CA VAL A 283 19.32 18.92 -15.30
C VAL A 283 20.78 18.91 -14.83
N ARG A 284 21.19 19.97 -14.12
CA ARG A 284 22.46 20.01 -13.38
C ARG A 284 22.16 19.69 -11.92
N LEU A 285 22.78 18.64 -11.40
CA LEU A 285 22.54 18.15 -10.05
C LEU A 285 23.71 18.50 -9.13
N ALA A 286 23.39 18.72 -7.86
CA ALA A 286 24.40 18.73 -6.82
C ALA A 286 24.94 17.31 -6.59
N PRO A 287 26.18 17.16 -6.09
CA PRO A 287 26.73 15.85 -5.77
C PRO A 287 25.92 15.14 -4.69
N GLY A 288 25.91 13.80 -4.73
CA GLY A 288 25.25 12.94 -3.75
C GLY A 288 24.26 11.95 -4.34
N THR A 289 23.47 11.32 -3.47
CA THR A 289 22.43 10.36 -3.85
C THR A 289 21.22 11.11 -4.40
N TRP A 290 20.70 10.62 -5.52
CA TRP A 290 19.47 11.08 -6.13
C TRP A 290 18.52 9.92 -6.41
N TYR A 291 17.23 10.22 -6.43
CA TYR A 291 16.15 9.26 -6.68
C TYR A 291 15.35 9.67 -7.90
N VAL A 292 15.04 8.69 -8.74
CA VAL A 292 14.14 8.83 -9.88
C VAL A 292 12.84 8.14 -9.54
N ALA A 293 11.71 8.81 -9.76
CA ALA A 293 10.40 8.17 -9.74
C ALA A 293 9.76 8.21 -11.12
N VAL A 294 9.29 7.04 -11.58
CA VAL A 294 8.49 6.89 -12.81
C VAL A 294 7.09 6.53 -12.38
N GLU A 295 6.11 7.38 -12.68
CA GLU A 295 4.71 7.18 -12.35
C GLU A 295 3.91 6.84 -13.61
N CYS A 296 3.10 5.79 -13.57
CA CYS A 296 2.02 5.57 -14.53
C CYS A 296 0.81 6.41 -14.12
N ALA A 297 0.53 7.47 -14.86
CA ALA A 297 -0.54 8.41 -14.56
C ALA A 297 -1.91 7.94 -15.05
N ASN A 298 -1.96 6.97 -15.97
CA ASN A 298 -3.22 6.34 -16.35
C ASN A 298 -3.84 5.61 -15.16
N ARG A 299 -5.17 5.50 -15.20
CA ARG A 299 -5.96 4.75 -14.23
C ARG A 299 -6.86 3.78 -14.96
N VAL A 300 -7.05 2.61 -14.37
CA VAL A 300 -8.06 1.68 -14.88
C VAL A 300 -9.42 2.15 -14.39
N ARG A 301 -10.38 2.20 -15.31
CA ARG A 301 -11.73 2.63 -14.97
C ARG A 301 -12.51 1.44 -14.42
N ALA A 302 -12.96 1.55 -13.18
CA ALA A 302 -13.97 0.65 -12.63
C ALA A 302 -15.36 1.18 -12.98
N VAL A 303 -16.14 0.38 -13.70
CA VAL A 303 -17.52 0.67 -14.07
C VAL A 303 -18.40 -0.29 -13.31
N LYS A 304 -19.42 0.23 -12.61
CA LYS A 304 -20.40 -0.63 -11.97
C LYS A 304 -21.21 -1.33 -13.06
N ASP A 305 -21.29 -2.65 -12.99
CA ASP A 305 -22.23 -3.37 -13.84
C ASP A 305 -23.64 -3.15 -13.28
N ASP A 306 -24.56 -2.63 -14.08
CA ASP A 306 -25.94 -2.35 -13.62
C ASP A 306 -26.78 -3.64 -13.49
N SER A 307 -26.35 -4.72 -14.14
CA SER A 307 -27.01 -6.04 -14.07
C SER A 307 -26.51 -6.90 -12.89
N GLU A 308 -25.38 -6.53 -12.30
CA GLU A 308 -24.70 -7.31 -11.27
C GLU A 308 -24.31 -6.45 -10.05
N SER A 309 -23.98 -7.08 -8.92
CA SER A 309 -23.55 -6.34 -7.72
C SER A 309 -22.04 -6.07 -7.66
N TYR A 310 -21.32 -6.13 -8.81
CA TYR A 310 -19.87 -5.96 -8.88
C TYR A 310 -19.43 -4.89 -9.89
N TYR A 311 -18.15 -4.51 -9.80
CA TYR A 311 -17.51 -3.58 -10.74
C TYR A 311 -16.73 -4.36 -11.80
N VAL A 312 -16.86 -3.95 -13.05
CA VAL A 312 -16.05 -4.40 -14.19
C VAL A 312 -14.94 -3.38 -14.41
N TYR A 313 -13.72 -3.88 -14.65
CA TYR A 313 -12.55 -3.04 -14.88
C TYR A 313 -12.27 -2.94 -16.38
N ASP A 314 -12.37 -1.74 -16.93
CA ASP A 314 -12.06 -1.42 -18.33
C ASP A 314 -10.58 -1.07 -18.48
N ASP A 315 -9.80 -1.98 -19.05
CA ASP A 315 -8.35 -1.86 -19.21
C ASP A 315 -7.89 -2.15 -20.65
N PRO A 316 -8.15 -1.23 -21.59
CA PRO A 316 -7.76 -1.40 -22.98
C PRO A 316 -6.24 -1.36 -23.17
N GLN A 317 -5.49 -0.82 -22.21
CA GLN A 317 -4.04 -0.61 -22.29
C GLN A 317 -3.24 -1.71 -21.58
N GLY A 318 -3.89 -2.70 -20.96
CA GLY A 318 -3.19 -3.74 -20.21
C GLY A 318 -2.52 -3.24 -18.92
N LEU A 319 -2.88 -2.04 -18.41
CA LEU A 319 -2.35 -1.43 -17.18
C LEU A 319 -2.53 -2.35 -15.97
N LEU A 320 -3.54 -3.20 -16.05
CA LEU A 320 -3.82 -4.20 -15.07
C LEU A 320 -2.64 -5.19 -14.96
N ASN A 321 -2.11 -5.67 -16.08
CA ASN A 321 -0.95 -6.58 -16.09
C ASN A 321 0.38 -5.83 -16.14
N GLY A 322 0.32 -4.51 -16.27
CA GLY A 322 1.47 -3.63 -16.34
C GLY A 322 1.97 -3.45 -17.76
N VAL A 323 2.59 -2.30 -17.99
CA VAL A 323 3.15 -1.85 -19.25
C VAL A 323 4.66 -1.86 -19.16
N ALA A 324 5.27 -2.41 -20.19
CA ALA A 324 6.72 -2.42 -20.38
C ALA A 324 7.24 -1.00 -20.63
N TYR A 325 8.37 -0.69 -20.01
CA TYR A 325 9.09 0.55 -20.28
C TYR A 325 10.57 0.37 -19.94
N SER A 326 11.38 1.33 -20.37
CA SER A 326 12.79 1.41 -20.03
C SER A 326 13.13 2.76 -19.41
N VAL A 327 14.16 2.77 -18.56
CA VAL A 327 14.69 3.98 -17.93
C VAL A 327 16.21 4.00 -18.01
N GLY A 328 16.75 5.10 -18.53
CA GLY A 328 18.18 5.29 -18.77
C GLY A 328 18.73 6.49 -18.02
N LEU A 329 20.01 6.38 -17.64
CA LEU A 329 20.78 7.47 -17.03
C LEU A 329 21.97 7.81 -17.92
N GLN A 330 22.16 9.09 -18.23
CA GLN A 330 23.40 9.60 -18.80
C GLN A 330 23.98 10.70 -17.92
N GLN A 331 25.29 10.64 -17.70
CA GLN A 331 26.03 11.67 -16.97
C GLN A 331 27.22 12.14 -17.78
N ARG A 332 27.37 13.46 -17.89
CA ARG A 332 28.48 14.08 -18.63
C ARG A 332 29.47 14.73 -17.68
N LEU A 333 30.74 14.40 -17.83
CA LEU A 333 31.83 15.00 -17.06
C LEU A 333 32.03 16.49 -17.38
N ARG A 334 32.44 17.25 -16.37
CA ARG A 334 32.93 18.63 -16.52
C ARG A 334 34.20 18.62 -17.37
N ARG A 335 34.33 19.59 -18.29
CA ARG A 335 35.46 19.69 -19.22
C ARG A 335 36.85 19.64 -18.55
N ARG A 336 36.98 20.15 -17.32
CA ARG A 336 38.23 20.15 -16.56
C ARG A 336 38.68 18.74 -16.11
N TYR A 337 37.76 17.79 -16.01
CA TYR A 337 38.06 16.41 -15.59
C TYR A 337 38.21 15.42 -16.76
N LEU A 338 37.83 15.82 -17.99
CA LEU A 338 38.05 15.02 -19.20
C LEU A 338 39.54 14.82 -19.55
N ARG A 339 40.45 15.61 -18.97
CA ARG A 339 41.90 15.50 -19.21
C ARG A 339 42.62 14.54 -18.26
N VAL A 340 41.98 14.10 -17.18
CA VAL A 340 42.62 13.25 -16.14
C VAL A 340 42.40 11.75 -16.42
N VAL A 341 41.36 11.41 -17.19
CA VAL A 341 41.10 10.02 -17.63
C VAL A 341 41.56 9.88 -19.08
N GLY A 342 42.87 9.77 -19.28
CA GLY A 342 43.46 9.45 -20.59
C GLY A 342 43.23 7.99 -20.97
N PRO A 343 43.35 7.61 -22.26
CA PRO A 343 43.15 6.24 -22.70
C PRO A 343 44.22 5.34 -22.08
N VAL A 344 43.79 4.23 -21.47
CA VAL A 344 44.70 3.11 -21.15
C VAL A 344 45.17 2.57 -22.50
N ALA A 345 46.39 2.94 -22.88
CA ALA A 345 47.06 2.37 -24.04
C ALA A 345 47.22 0.86 -23.78
N SER A 346 46.54 0.04 -24.58
CA SER A 346 46.85 -1.38 -24.69
C SER A 346 48.28 -1.51 -25.18
N VAL A 347 49.16 -2.04 -24.33
CA VAL A 347 50.50 -2.48 -24.74
C VAL A 347 50.32 -3.74 -25.60
N LYS A 348 50.96 -3.72 -26.77
CA LYS A 348 50.91 -4.76 -27.81
C LYS A 348 51.36 -6.13 -27.33
#